data_AF-A0A5R9BC84-F1
#
_entry.id   AF-A0A5R9BC84-F1
#
_cell.length_a   1.000
_cell.length_b   1.000
_cell.length_c   1.000
_cell.angle_alpha   90.00
_cell.angle_beta   90.00
_cell.angle_gamma   90.00
#
_symmetry.space_group_name_H-M   'P 1'
#
loop_
_entity.id
_entity.type
_entity.pdbx_description
1 polymer ?
#
loop_
_entity_poly.entity_id
_entity_poly.type
_entity_poly.pdbx_seq_one_letter_code
_entity_poly.pdbx_strand_id
1 'polypeptide(L)'
;MGLYLYAYAMPQLTYFANGLSMPGTRVTGYDVADITALQAAFEDDAEGQLNFLQKTAGIIFPVTVLLSAWATLGLLVRGWWRWVVVAGAVVFAAVDITENFLIDDIVTQVPVDAEAVAVSSAMTTLSWALLAVIGAAVLAVILRDFILTGKQPRQKGP
;
A
#
# COMPACT_ATOMS: atom_id res chain seq x y z
N MET A 1 5.73 -18.94 10.75
CA MET A 1 4.89 -18.26 11.76
C MET A 1 4.31 -16.92 11.33
N GLY A 2 4.68 -16.35 10.18
CA GLY A 2 4.07 -15.10 9.66
C GLY A 2 2.70 -15.28 8.98
N LEU A 3 2.46 -16.40 8.29
CA LEU A 3 1.18 -16.65 7.60
C LEU A 3 -0.02 -16.79 8.55
N TYR A 4 0.22 -17.34 9.75
CA TYR A 4 -0.83 -17.51 10.77
C TYR A 4 -1.25 -16.16 11.38
N LEU A 5 -0.28 -15.27 11.61
CA LEU A 5 -0.55 -13.90 12.07
C LEU A 5 -1.27 -13.08 11.00
N TYR A 6 -0.92 -13.24 9.72
CA TYR A 6 -1.52 -12.49 8.61
C TYR A 6 -2.97 -12.92 8.32
N ALA A 7 -3.26 -14.23 8.37
CA ALA A 7 -4.61 -14.77 8.18
C ALA A 7 -5.53 -14.46 9.38
N TYR A 8 -4.97 -14.32 10.58
CA TYR A 8 -5.71 -14.00 11.80
C TYR A 8 -5.98 -12.49 11.94
N ALA A 9 -5.05 -11.63 11.52
CA ALA A 9 -5.14 -10.17 11.68
C ALA A 9 -6.14 -9.49 10.73
N MET A 10 -6.34 -10.00 9.51
CA MET A 10 -7.22 -9.36 8.51
C MET A 10 -8.72 -9.36 8.89
N PRO A 11 -9.31 -10.46 9.39
CA PRO A 11 -10.66 -10.44 9.95
C PRO A 11 -10.79 -9.51 11.16
N GLN A 12 -9.72 -9.39 11.96
CA GLN A 12 -9.70 -8.52 13.14
C GLN A 12 -9.75 -7.04 12.76
N LEU A 13 -9.01 -6.59 11.74
CA LEU A 13 -9.05 -5.18 11.27
C LEU A 13 -10.44 -4.75 10.77
N THR A 14 -11.22 -5.68 10.21
CA THR A 14 -12.61 -5.40 9.75
C THR A 14 -13.60 -5.43 10.91
N TYR A 15 -13.35 -6.29 11.90
CA TYR A 15 -14.14 -6.41 13.13
C TYR A 15 -14.00 -5.16 14.02
N PHE A 16 -12.80 -4.57 14.10
CA PHE A 16 -12.51 -3.41 14.95
C PHE A 16 -12.93 -2.05 14.38
N ALA A 17 -13.21 -1.96 13.09
CA ALA A 17 -13.82 -0.76 12.50
C ALA A 17 -15.36 -0.82 12.52
N ASN A 18 -15.95 -1.75 13.27
CA ASN A 18 -17.39 -2.03 13.29
C ASN A 18 -17.97 -2.26 11.86
N GLY A 19 -17.17 -2.87 10.97
CA GLY A 19 -17.53 -3.07 9.56
C GLY A 19 -17.25 -1.88 8.63
N LEU A 20 -16.72 -0.76 9.12
CA LEU A 20 -16.29 0.38 8.30
C LEU A 20 -14.95 0.10 7.60
N SER A 21 -14.77 0.64 6.41
CA SER A 21 -13.50 0.55 5.69
C SER A 21 -12.50 1.58 6.21
N MET A 22 -11.30 1.12 6.55
CA MET A 22 -10.16 1.96 6.92
C MET A 22 -9.81 2.93 5.79
N PRO A 23 -9.42 4.19 6.09
CA PRO A 23 -9.20 5.22 5.07
C PRO A 23 -8.23 4.79 3.96
N GLY A 24 -7.07 4.20 4.31
CA GLY A 24 -6.07 3.76 3.33
C GLY A 24 -6.52 2.65 2.36
N THR A 25 -7.62 1.96 2.67
CA THR A 25 -8.20 0.93 1.77
C THR A 25 -9.12 1.51 0.69
N ARG A 26 -9.45 2.80 0.77
CA ARG A 26 -10.41 3.45 -0.11
C ARG A 26 -9.72 4.04 -1.34
N VAL A 27 -9.82 3.32 -2.45
CA VAL A 27 -9.16 3.66 -3.73
C VAL A 27 -9.56 5.05 -4.27
N THR A 28 -10.79 5.49 -4.00
CA THR A 28 -11.33 6.77 -4.48
C THR A 28 -11.31 7.87 -3.43
N GLY A 29 -10.60 7.67 -2.32
CA GLY A 29 -10.57 8.60 -1.20
C GLY A 29 -11.78 8.49 -0.26
N TYR A 30 -11.90 9.49 0.60
CA TYR A 30 -12.88 9.62 1.68
C TYR A 30 -13.08 11.10 2.06
N ASP A 31 -14.10 11.37 2.90
CA ASP A 31 -14.45 12.72 3.36
C ASP A 31 -14.52 12.84 4.91
N VAL A 32 -14.93 14.01 5.39
CA VAL A 32 -15.02 14.32 6.84
C VAL A 32 -16.08 13.46 7.53
N ALA A 33 -17.18 13.14 6.84
CA ALA A 33 -18.25 12.32 7.40
C ALA A 33 -17.77 10.88 7.61
N ASP A 34 -16.97 10.36 6.69
CA ASP A 34 -16.32 9.05 6.82
C ASP A 34 -15.42 8.97 8.06
N ILE A 35 -14.58 9.99 8.29
CA ILE A 35 -13.66 10.03 9.43
C ILE A 35 -14.42 10.22 10.75
N THR A 36 -15.47 11.04 10.76
CA THR A 36 -16.31 11.24 11.94
C THR A 36 -17.05 9.95 12.32
N ALA A 37 -17.57 9.21 11.33
CA ALA A 37 -18.19 7.91 11.58
C ALA A 37 -17.19 6.88 12.12
N LEU A 38 -15.94 6.93 11.64
CA LEU A 38 -14.86 6.07 12.12
C LEU A 38 -14.42 6.41 13.56
N GLN A 39 -14.30 7.69 13.90
CA GLN A 39 -14.00 8.15 15.27
C GLN A 39 -15.05 7.68 16.28
N ALA A 40 -16.34 7.81 15.92
CA ALA A 40 -17.44 7.35 16.76
C ALA A 40 -17.44 5.83 16.99
N ALA A 41 -16.86 5.05 16.07
CA ALA A 41 -16.70 3.61 16.23
C ALA A 41 -15.47 3.24 17.09
N PHE A 42 -14.40 4.05 17.06
CA PHE A 42 -13.19 3.81 17.85
C PHE A 42 -13.33 4.14 19.33
N GLU A 43 -14.19 5.10 19.70
CA GLU A 43 -14.44 5.46 21.11
C GLU A 43 -14.90 4.25 21.97
N ASP A 44 -15.44 3.20 21.36
CA ASP A 44 -15.96 2.02 22.06
C ASP A 44 -14.99 0.80 22.07
N ASP A 45 -13.93 0.73 21.24
CA ASP A 45 -13.13 -0.49 21.06
C ASP A 45 -11.60 -0.29 20.95
N ALA A 46 -10.89 -0.80 21.97
CA ALA A 46 -9.51 -1.33 21.99
C ALA A 46 -8.40 -0.68 21.09
N GLU A 47 -8.02 0.55 21.42
CA GLU A 47 -7.06 1.42 20.70
C GLU A 47 -5.62 0.88 20.52
N GLY A 48 -5.13 -0.03 21.38
CA GLY A 48 -3.69 -0.32 21.49
C GLY A 48 -3.09 -1.30 20.48
N GLN A 49 -3.83 -2.33 20.05
CA GLN A 49 -3.29 -3.38 19.17
C GLN A 49 -3.46 -3.07 17.68
N LEU A 50 -4.51 -2.33 17.30
CA LEU A 50 -4.71 -1.87 15.92
C LEU A 50 -3.66 -0.85 15.49
N ASN A 51 -3.32 0.08 16.37
CA ASN A 51 -2.35 1.13 16.08
C ASN A 51 -0.97 0.53 15.72
N PHE A 52 -0.55 -0.52 16.42
CA PHE A 52 0.70 -1.22 16.12
C PHE A 52 0.68 -1.96 14.78
N LEU A 53 -0.40 -2.66 14.45
CA LEU A 53 -0.52 -3.35 13.16
C LEU A 53 -0.60 -2.37 11.99
N GLN A 54 -1.38 -1.30 12.13
CA GLN A 54 -1.53 -0.30 11.08
C GLN A 54 -0.22 0.46 10.84
N LYS A 55 0.50 0.88 11.88
CA LYS A 55 1.82 1.52 11.73
C LYS A 55 2.86 0.60 11.11
N THR A 56 2.86 -0.67 11.52
CA THR A 56 3.82 -1.65 10.99
C THR A 56 3.50 -1.99 9.53
N ALA A 57 2.23 -2.18 9.18
CA ALA A 57 1.79 -2.44 7.82
C ALA A 57 2.04 -1.24 6.89
N GLY A 58 1.78 -0.02 7.38
CA GLY A 58 1.97 1.24 6.64
C GLY A 58 3.41 1.58 6.27
N ILE A 59 4.40 0.85 6.82
CA ILE A 59 5.82 1.01 6.44
C ILE A 59 6.32 -0.21 5.67
N ILE A 60 6.00 -1.43 6.12
CA ILE A 60 6.54 -2.66 5.50
C ILE A 60 6.03 -2.82 4.07
N PHE A 61 4.76 -2.55 3.83
CA PHE A 61 4.17 -2.70 2.50
C PHE A 61 4.84 -1.81 1.44
N PRO A 62 4.89 -0.47 1.60
CA PRO A 62 5.51 0.39 0.59
C PRO A 62 6.99 0.08 0.36
N VAL A 63 7.74 -0.23 1.42
CA VAL A 63 9.14 -0.66 1.32
C VAL A 63 9.28 -1.96 0.54
N THR A 64 8.38 -2.92 0.75
CA THR A 64 8.41 -4.20 0.01
C THR A 64 8.13 -3.99 -1.47
N VAL A 65 7.19 -3.11 -1.82
CA VAL A 65 6.90 -2.75 -3.22
C VAL A 65 8.11 -2.08 -3.86
N LEU A 66 8.76 -1.14 -3.17
CA LEU A 66 9.98 -0.50 -3.64
C LEU A 66 11.09 -1.51 -3.89
N LEU A 67 11.38 -2.39 -2.93
CA LEU A 67 12.44 -3.40 -3.06
C LEU A 67 12.11 -4.39 -4.19
N SER A 68 10.85 -4.77 -4.35
CA SER A 68 10.40 -5.65 -5.43
C SER A 68 10.55 -5.00 -6.81
N ALA A 69 10.18 -3.73 -6.94
CA ALA A 69 10.36 -2.96 -8.16
C ALA A 69 11.85 -2.77 -8.50
N TRP A 70 12.69 -2.47 -7.50
CA TRP A 70 14.13 -2.36 -7.67
C TRP A 70 14.77 -3.70 -8.07
N ALA A 71 14.42 -4.80 -7.40
CA ALA A 71 14.94 -6.12 -7.74
C ALA A 71 14.54 -6.54 -9.16
N THR A 72 13.30 -6.31 -9.55
CA THR A 72 12.79 -6.72 -10.87
C THR A 72 13.33 -5.81 -11.98
N LEU A 73 13.18 -4.50 -11.86
CA LEU A 73 13.51 -3.55 -12.93
C LEU A 73 14.95 -3.05 -12.83
N GLY A 74 15.46 -2.79 -11.64
CA GLY A 74 16.84 -2.31 -11.44
C GLY A 74 17.88 -3.34 -11.85
N LEU A 75 17.63 -4.62 -11.55
CA LEU A 75 18.59 -5.71 -11.82
C LEU A 75 18.37 -6.39 -13.17
N LEU A 76 17.11 -6.72 -13.54
CA LEU A 76 16.84 -7.60 -14.70
C LEU A 76 16.60 -6.84 -16.02
N VAL A 77 16.15 -5.59 -15.95
CA VAL A 77 15.77 -4.81 -17.14
C VAL A 77 16.92 -3.92 -17.61
N ARG A 78 17.07 -3.73 -18.92
CA ARG A 78 18.03 -2.80 -19.54
C ARG A 78 17.32 -1.57 -20.11
N GLY A 79 18.00 -0.43 -20.12
CA GLY A 79 17.48 0.84 -20.63
C GLY A 79 17.21 1.87 -19.53
N TRP A 80 16.98 3.13 -19.91
CA TRP A 80 16.83 4.25 -18.97
C TRP A 80 15.47 4.25 -18.25
N TRP A 81 14.40 3.78 -18.90
CA TRP A 81 13.03 3.78 -18.37
C TRP A 81 12.88 2.97 -17.07
N ARG A 82 13.73 1.96 -16.85
CA ARG A 82 13.72 1.16 -15.60
C ARG A 82 13.93 2.05 -14.38
N TRP A 83 14.77 3.09 -14.50
CA TRP A 83 15.05 4.02 -13.42
C TRP A 83 13.89 4.98 -13.17
N VAL A 84 13.08 5.28 -14.20
CA VAL A 84 11.83 6.05 -14.02
C VAL A 84 10.86 5.27 -13.14
N VAL A 85 10.69 3.96 -13.40
CA VAL A 85 9.78 3.13 -12.59
C VAL A 85 10.33 2.92 -11.18
N VAL A 86 11.63 2.70 -11.02
CA VAL A 86 12.26 2.60 -9.69
C VAL A 86 12.12 3.92 -8.92
N ALA A 87 12.35 5.06 -9.56
CA ALA A 87 12.12 6.37 -8.94
C ALA A 87 10.63 6.56 -8.58
N GLY A 88 9.72 6.14 -9.45
CA GLY A 88 8.29 6.11 -9.16
C GLY A 88 7.95 5.27 -7.94
N ALA A 89 8.61 4.12 -7.75
CA ALA A 89 8.45 3.29 -6.56
C ALA A 89 9.01 3.93 -5.28
N VAL A 90 10.07 4.75 -5.38
CA VAL A 90 10.55 5.57 -4.26
C VAL A 90 9.52 6.63 -3.90
N VAL A 91 8.97 7.33 -4.90
CA VAL A 91 7.93 8.34 -4.69
C VAL A 91 6.68 7.72 -4.07
N PHE A 92 6.23 6.57 -4.59
CA PHE A 92 5.14 5.79 -4.01
C PHE A 92 5.38 5.49 -2.53
N ALA A 93 6.55 4.94 -2.19
CA ALA A 93 6.84 4.59 -0.81
C ALA A 93 6.83 5.82 0.11
N ALA A 94 7.35 6.97 -0.35
CA ALA A 94 7.27 8.20 0.42
C ALA A 94 5.83 8.68 0.61
N VAL A 95 5.02 8.70 -0.45
CA VAL A 95 3.62 9.13 -0.41
C VAL A 95 2.79 8.24 0.51
N ASP A 96 2.88 6.92 0.35
CA ASP A 96 2.13 5.94 1.14
C ASP A 96 2.52 5.98 2.63
N ILE A 97 3.82 6.12 2.95
CA ILE A 97 4.26 6.27 4.34
C ILE A 97 3.73 7.57 4.94
N THR A 98 3.84 8.69 4.23
CA THR A 98 3.32 9.98 4.70
C THR A 98 1.80 9.94 4.90
N GLU A 99 1.07 9.35 3.96
CA GLU A 99 -0.38 9.14 4.07
C GLU A 99 -0.74 8.36 5.33
N ASN A 100 -0.04 7.27 5.63
CA ASN A 100 -0.31 6.47 6.82
C ASN A 100 -0.16 7.28 8.13
N PHE A 101 0.80 8.20 8.19
CA PHE A 101 0.92 9.12 9.33
C PHE A 101 -0.22 10.15 9.37
N LEU A 102 -0.59 10.72 8.22
CA LEU A 102 -1.71 11.66 8.15
C LEU A 102 -3.04 11.00 8.55
N ILE A 103 -3.26 9.74 8.18
CA ILE A 103 -4.44 8.97 8.60
C ILE A 103 -4.46 8.77 10.12
N ASP A 104 -3.33 8.44 10.75
CA ASP A 104 -3.23 8.31 12.22
C ASP A 104 -3.57 9.65 12.91
N ASP A 105 -3.09 10.76 12.35
CA ASP A 105 -3.37 12.11 12.86
C ASP A 105 -4.87 12.45 12.74
N ILE A 106 -5.48 12.36 11.55
CA ILE A 106 -6.89 12.76 11.37
C ILE A 106 -7.87 11.86 12.11
N VAL A 107 -7.52 10.59 12.35
CA VAL A 107 -8.37 9.67 13.12
C VAL A 107 -8.35 10.01 14.60
N THR A 108 -7.25 10.55 15.13
CA THR A 108 -7.14 10.92 16.56
C THR A 108 -7.45 12.40 16.84
N GLN A 109 -7.55 13.23 15.80
CA GLN A 109 -7.81 14.65 15.93
C GLN A 109 -9.29 14.98 16.18
N VAL A 110 -9.57 15.62 17.32
CA VAL A 110 -10.91 16.13 17.66
C VAL A 110 -10.82 17.64 17.95
N PRO A 111 -11.53 18.51 17.21
CA PRO A 111 -12.46 18.21 16.11
C PRO A 111 -11.74 17.83 14.80
N VAL A 112 -12.44 17.10 13.92
CA VAL A 112 -11.93 16.70 12.59
C VAL A 112 -11.67 17.94 11.72
N ASP A 113 -10.44 18.05 11.21
CA ASP A 113 -10.04 19.11 10.28
C ASP A 113 -10.33 18.70 8.82
N ALA A 114 -11.19 19.46 8.15
CA ALA A 114 -11.58 19.20 6.77
C ALA A 114 -10.42 19.33 5.78
N GLU A 115 -9.46 20.23 6.02
CA GLU A 115 -8.31 20.41 5.13
C GLU A 115 -7.37 19.21 5.24
N ALA A 116 -7.05 18.79 6.46
CA ALA A 116 -6.24 17.60 6.71
C ALA A 116 -6.87 16.33 6.11
N VAL A 117 -8.19 16.17 6.21
CA VAL A 117 -8.91 15.06 5.57
C VAL A 117 -8.78 15.10 4.05
N ALA A 118 -8.95 16.27 3.43
CA ALA A 118 -8.84 16.41 1.98
C ALA A 118 -7.42 16.09 1.47
N VAL A 119 -6.38 16.56 2.17
CA VAL A 119 -4.98 16.24 1.84
C VAL A 119 -4.73 14.74 1.96
N SER A 120 -5.15 14.13 3.06
CA SER A 120 -4.94 12.70 3.32
C SER A 120 -5.65 11.84 2.26
N SER A 121 -6.90 12.16 1.94
CA SER A 121 -7.72 11.49 0.92
C SER A 121 -7.09 11.59 -0.48
N ALA A 122 -6.53 12.76 -0.84
CA ALA A 122 -5.79 12.94 -2.08
C ALA A 122 -4.50 12.11 -2.12
N MET A 123 -3.76 12.03 -1.01
CA MET A 123 -2.57 11.18 -0.90
C MET A 123 -2.92 9.70 -1.03
N THR A 124 -3.97 9.21 -0.37
CA THR A 124 -4.45 7.83 -0.53
C THR A 124 -4.75 7.51 -1.99
N THR A 125 -5.50 8.39 -2.67
CA THR A 125 -5.83 8.20 -4.09
C THR A 125 -4.57 8.17 -4.96
N LEU A 126 -3.58 9.03 -4.66
CA LEU A 126 -2.30 9.05 -5.35
C LEU A 126 -1.47 7.78 -5.10
N SER A 127 -1.41 7.29 -3.84
CA SER A 127 -0.77 6.03 -3.47
C SER A 127 -1.30 4.88 -4.31
N TRP A 128 -2.63 4.75 -4.42
CA TRP A 128 -3.28 3.73 -5.25
C TRP A 128 -2.95 3.85 -6.73
N ALA A 129 -2.97 5.06 -7.28
CA ALA A 129 -2.63 5.29 -8.68
C ALA A 129 -1.17 4.89 -8.98
N LEU A 130 -0.23 5.31 -8.12
CA LEU A 130 1.18 4.95 -8.24
C LEU A 130 1.40 3.44 -8.12
N LEU A 131 0.78 2.81 -7.12
CA LEU A 131 0.83 1.37 -6.91
C LEU A 131 0.34 0.60 -8.14
N ALA A 132 -0.78 1.01 -8.74
CA ALA A 132 -1.32 0.39 -9.95
C ALA A 132 -0.33 0.46 -11.12
N VAL A 133 0.30 1.62 -11.33
CA VAL A 133 1.28 1.82 -12.40
C VAL A 133 2.54 0.98 -12.18
N ILE A 134 3.09 0.98 -10.95
CA ILE A 134 4.28 0.19 -10.60
C ILE A 134 3.98 -1.31 -10.72
N GLY A 135 2.86 -1.75 -10.17
CA GLY A 135 2.40 -3.13 -10.23
C GLY A 135 2.25 -3.62 -11.67
N ALA A 136 1.62 -2.81 -12.54
CA ALA A 136 1.50 -3.13 -13.96
C ALA A 136 2.87 -3.26 -14.65
N ALA A 137 3.82 -2.37 -14.35
CA ALA A 137 5.16 -2.42 -14.92
C ALA A 137 5.94 -3.67 -14.47
N VAL A 138 5.90 -4.00 -13.18
CA VAL A 138 6.52 -5.22 -12.64
C VAL A 138 5.91 -6.48 -13.27
N LEU A 139 4.58 -6.57 -13.31
CA LEU A 139 3.87 -7.70 -13.91
C LEU A 139 4.21 -7.86 -15.40
N ALA A 140 4.25 -6.78 -16.16
CA ALA A 140 4.60 -6.82 -17.58
C ALA A 140 6.01 -7.38 -17.81
N VAL A 141 6.98 -7.01 -16.96
CA VAL A 141 8.36 -7.52 -17.02
C VAL A 141 8.40 -9.02 -16.71
N ILE A 142 7.75 -9.45 -15.63
CA ILE A 142 7.70 -10.86 -15.22
C ILE A 142 7.06 -11.72 -16.32
N LEU A 143 5.92 -11.29 -16.86
CA LEU A 143 5.22 -11.99 -17.93
C LEU A 143 6.07 -12.08 -19.20
N ARG A 144 6.75 -10.99 -19.58
CA ARG A 144 7.66 -10.99 -20.73
C ARG A 144 8.78 -12.01 -20.54
N ASP A 145 9.43 -12.00 -19.38
CA ASP A 145 10.54 -12.91 -19.08
C ASP A 145 10.12 -14.38 -19.08
N PHE A 146 8.96 -14.68 -18.47
CA PHE A 146 8.37 -16.01 -18.47
C PHE A 146 8.08 -16.52 -19.90
N ILE A 147 7.47 -15.68 -20.75
CA ILE A 147 7.17 -16.02 -22.15
C ILE A 147 8.44 -16.25 -22.96
N LEU A 148 9.49 -15.42 -22.77
CA LEU A 148 10.75 -15.56 -23.49
C LEU A 148 11.51 -16.82 -23.05
N THR A 149 11.55 -17.11 -21.75
CA THR A 149 12.23 -18.28 -21.19
C THR A 149 11.54 -19.58 -21.63
N GLY A 150 10.20 -19.62 -21.62
CA GLY A 150 9.44 -20.79 -22.09
C GLY A 150 9.59 -21.10 -23.58
N LYS A 151 10.04 -20.13 -24.40
CA LYS A 151 10.28 -20.31 -25.84
C LYS A 151 11.67 -20.82 -26.17
N GLN A 152 12.61 -20.88 -25.23
CA GLN A 152 13.94 -21.42 -25.52
C GLN A 152 13.86 -22.96 -25.66
N PRO A 153 14.25 -23.54 -26.82
CA PRO A 153 14.32 -24.99 -26.94
C PRO A 153 15.29 -25.52 -25.88
N ARG A 154 14.86 -26.52 -25.10
CA ARG A 154 15.73 -27.23 -24.14
C ARG A 154 17.01 -27.62 -24.88
N GLN A 155 18.12 -26.94 -24.59
CA GLN A 155 19.43 -27.39 -25.03
C GLN A 155 19.62 -28.78 -24.44
N LYS A 156 19.54 -29.80 -25.29
CA LYS A 156 20.03 -31.13 -24.93
C LYS A 156 21.53 -30.98 -24.78
N GLY A 157 22.00 -31.09 -23.54
CA GLY A 157 23.43 -31.07 -23.23
C GLY A 157 24.18 -32.18 -23.96
N PRO A 158 25.50 -32.01 -24.15
CA PRO A 158 26.37 -32.99 -24.82
C PRO A 158 26.40 -34.34 -24.10
#